data_AF-A0A430RSF4-F1
#
_entry.id   AF-A0A430RSF4-F1
#
_cell.length_a   1.000
_cell.length_b   1.000
_cell.length_c   1.000
_cell.angle_alpha   90.00
_cell.angle_beta   90.00
_cell.angle_gamma   90.00
#
_symmetry.space_group_name_H-M   'P 1'
#
loop_
_entity.id
_entity.type
_entity.pdbx_description
1 polymer ?
#
loop_
_entity_poly.entity_id
_entity_poly.type
_entity_poly.pdbx_seq_one_letter_code
_entity_poly.pdbx_strand_id
1 'polypeptide(L)'
;MKIEAIPAEATRFKETELGPLPEEWRVVRLGEVFDIQQGKALSRKKDKGLRPRPFLRTANVFWGRLDLSNLDQMDFSEEEEKKYALKPGDLLGSCKELCVRVCV
;
A
#
# COMPACT_ATOMS: atom_id res chain seq x y z
N MET A 1 -33.31 10.31 3.08
CA MET A 1 -32.21 10.06 2.11
C MET A 1 -32.41 8.64 1.59
N LYS A 2 -33.03 8.49 0.42
CA LYS A 2 -33.27 7.16 -0.18
C LYS A 2 -31.93 6.66 -0.71
N ILE A 3 -31.45 5.54 -0.17
CA ILE A 3 -30.37 4.79 -0.80
C ILE A 3 -31.06 3.97 -1.89
N GLU A 4 -30.99 4.43 -3.12
CA GLU A 4 -31.50 3.66 -4.26
C GLU A 4 -30.55 2.48 -4.49
N ALA A 5 -31.10 1.27 -4.33
CA ALA A 5 -30.39 0.05 -4.65
C ALA A 5 -30.05 0.05 -6.14
N ILE A 6 -28.77 -0.15 -6.45
CA ILE A 6 -28.29 -0.38 -7.82
C ILE A 6 -29.01 -1.63 -8.35
N PRO A 7 -29.64 -1.60 -9.53
CA PRO A 7 -30.43 -2.72 -10.03
C PRO A 7 -29.53 -3.94 -10.21
N ALA A 8 -29.95 -5.05 -9.62
CA ALA A 8 -29.34 -6.36 -9.80
C ALA A 8 -29.63 -6.85 -11.23
N GLU A 9 -28.88 -6.35 -12.21
CA GLU A 9 -28.64 -7.09 -13.45
C GLU A 9 -28.18 -8.49 -13.02
N ALA A 10 -28.73 -9.55 -13.62
CA ALA A 10 -28.52 -10.94 -13.19
C ALA A 10 -27.04 -11.35 -13.27
N THR A 11 -26.24 -10.96 -12.29
CA THR A 11 -24.83 -11.33 -12.18
C THR A 11 -24.79 -12.83 -12.04
N ARG A 12 -24.31 -13.52 -13.08
CA ARG A 12 -24.07 -14.95 -13.01
C ARG A 12 -22.85 -15.16 -12.14
N PHE A 13 -22.93 -16.12 -11.23
CA PHE A 13 -21.84 -16.44 -10.32
C PHE A 13 -21.21 -17.76 -10.74
N LYS A 14 -19.88 -17.84 -10.66
CA LYS A 14 -19.11 -19.07 -10.79
C LYS A 14 -18.49 -19.43 -9.45
N GLU A 15 -18.37 -20.72 -9.18
CA GLU A 15 -17.62 -21.22 -8.03
C GLU A 15 -16.13 -21.01 -8.25
N THR A 16 -15.46 -20.42 -7.25
CA THR A 16 -14.01 -20.19 -7.27
C THR A 16 -13.40 -20.65 -5.95
N GLU A 17 -12.06 -20.68 -5.88
CA GLU A 17 -11.32 -21.04 -4.66
C GLU A 17 -11.61 -20.11 -3.46
N LEU A 18 -12.19 -18.93 -3.71
CA LEU A 18 -12.59 -17.94 -2.68
C LEU A 18 -14.10 -17.94 -2.41
N GLY A 19 -14.85 -18.88 -3.01
CA GLY A 19 -16.30 -18.94 -2.99
C GLY A 19 -16.96 -18.41 -4.28
N PRO A 20 -18.28 -18.22 -4.28
CA PRO A 20 -19.02 -17.78 -5.46
C PRO A 20 -18.67 -16.32 -5.80
N LEU A 21 -18.14 -16.10 -7.00
CA LEU A 21 -17.80 -14.77 -7.53
C LEU A 21 -18.50 -14.53 -8.88
N PRO A 22 -18.75 -13.27 -9.27
CA PRO A 22 -19.26 -12.95 -10.60
C PRO A 22 -18.46 -13.63 -11.71
N GLU A 23 -19.13 -14.13 -12.75
CA GLU A 23 -18.50 -14.82 -13.89
C GLU A 23 -17.44 -13.93 -14.57
N GLU A 24 -17.71 -12.62 -14.64
CA GLU A 24 -16.80 -11.61 -15.19
C GLU A 24 -15.53 -11.38 -14.35
N TRP A 25 -15.54 -11.75 -13.06
CA TRP A 25 -14.39 -11.51 -12.18
C TRP A 25 -13.35 -12.60 -12.37
N ARG A 26 -12.09 -12.19 -12.52
CA ARG A 26 -10.95 -13.10 -12.56
C ARG A 26 -10.22 -13.08 -11.24
N VAL A 27 -10.03 -14.26 -10.64
CA VAL A 27 -9.15 -14.42 -9.49
C VAL A 27 -7.71 -14.38 -9.98
N VAL A 28 -6.93 -13.44 -9.47
CA VAL A 28 -5.51 -13.26 -9.78
C VAL A 28 -4.75 -13.03 -8.49
N ARG A 29 -3.45 -13.34 -8.46
CA ARG A 29 -2.62 -13.01 -7.30
C ARG A 29 -2.31 -11.51 -7.29
N LEU A 30 -2.18 -10.92 -6.09
CA LEU A 30 -1.91 -9.49 -5.94
C LEU A 30 -0.64 -9.05 -6.69
N GLY A 31 0.42 -9.88 -6.68
CA GLY A 31 1.66 -9.59 -7.39
C GLY A 31 1.58 -9.69 -8.92
N GLU A 32 0.44 -10.12 -9.49
CA GLU A 32 0.21 -10.07 -10.94
C GLU A 32 -0.35 -8.73 -11.40
N VAL A 33 -0.99 -7.98 -10.49
CA VAL A 33 -1.66 -6.71 -10.80
C VAL A 33 -0.92 -5.52 -10.21
N PHE A 34 -0.18 -5.74 -9.11
CA PHE A 34 0.50 -4.68 -8.38
C PHE A 34 2.00 -4.95 -8.26
N ASP A 35 2.79 -3.88 -8.34
CA ASP A 35 4.19 -3.94 -7.92
C ASP A 35 4.27 -3.80 -6.40
N ILE A 36 4.73 -4.88 -5.75
CA ILE A 36 4.80 -5.02 -4.30
C ILE A 36 6.23 -4.76 -3.87
N GLN A 37 6.46 -3.62 -3.21
CA GLN A 37 7.78 -3.24 -2.73
C GLN A 37 7.82 -3.16 -1.19
N GLN A 38 8.79 -3.85 -0.60
CA GLN A 38 9.11 -3.71 0.82
C GLN A 38 9.82 -2.38 1.09
N GLY A 39 9.35 -1.65 2.11
CA GLY A 39 9.99 -0.44 2.60
C GLY A 39 11.33 -0.66 3.32
N LYS A 40 12.04 0.43 3.58
CA LYS A 40 13.33 0.42 4.28
C LYS A 40 13.13 0.22 5.79
N ALA A 41 13.78 -0.79 6.36
CA ALA A 41 13.82 -0.99 7.80
C ALA A 41 14.73 0.05 8.47
N LEU A 42 14.33 0.49 9.67
CA LEU A 42 15.12 1.42 10.48
C LEU A 42 16.46 0.80 10.87
N SER A 43 17.56 1.37 10.36
CA SER A 43 18.91 0.94 10.70
C SER A 43 19.66 2.07 11.40
N ARG A 44 19.66 2.08 12.74
CA ARG A 44 20.39 3.05 13.57
C ARG A 44 21.88 3.18 13.24
N LYS A 45 22.50 2.15 12.65
CA LYS A 45 23.93 2.14 12.29
C LYS A 45 24.25 2.94 11.01
N LYS A 46 23.25 3.23 10.17
CA LYS A 46 23.43 3.92 8.88
C LYS A 46 22.97 5.38 8.90
N ASP A 47 22.40 5.84 10.00
CA ASP A 47 22.00 7.24 10.20
C ASP A 47 23.24 8.07 10.56
N LYS A 48 23.84 8.68 9.54
CA LYS A 48 25.01 9.57 9.65
C LYS A 48 24.59 11.05 9.60
N GLY A 49 23.31 11.35 9.43
CA GLY A 49 22.74 12.70 9.25
C GLY A 49 23.14 13.37 7.94
N LEU A 50 23.56 12.60 6.93
CA LEU A 50 24.08 13.17 5.68
C LEU A 50 22.96 13.68 4.76
N ARG A 51 21.83 12.98 4.72
CA ARG A 51 20.67 13.30 3.88
C ARG A 51 19.38 12.87 4.59
N PRO A 52 18.99 13.57 5.67
CA PRO A 52 17.76 13.25 6.38
C PRO A 52 16.56 13.54 5.47
N ARG A 53 15.74 12.53 5.20
CA ARG A 53 14.45 12.66 4.53
C ARG A 53 13.33 12.19 5.45
N PRO A 54 12.15 12.85 5.39
CA PRO A 54 10.99 12.37 6.12
C PRO A 54 10.56 11.01 5.57
N PHE A 55 10.21 10.09 6.46
CA PHE A 55 9.73 8.76 6.06
C PHE A 55 8.47 8.38 6.83
N LEU A 56 7.61 7.61 6.17
CA LEU A 56 6.39 7.07 6.76
C LEU A 56 6.69 5.78 7.53
N ARG A 57 6.19 5.71 8.76
CA ARG A 57 6.19 4.48 9.56
C ARG A 57 4.79 3.89 9.63
N THR A 58 4.71 2.63 10.03
CA THR A 58 3.44 2.00 10.42
C THR A 58 2.64 2.84 11.42
N ALA A 59 3.32 3.56 12.33
CA ALA A 59 2.67 4.45 13.30
C ALA A 59 1.93 5.64 12.66
N ASN A 60 2.30 6.04 11.43
CA ASN A 60 1.66 7.14 10.70
C ASN A 60 0.51 6.66 9.79
N VAL A 61 0.37 5.35 9.60
CA VAL A 61 -0.65 4.74 8.73
C VAL A 61 -1.84 4.31 9.58
N PHE A 62 -2.94 5.06 9.48
CA PHE A 62 -4.20 4.73 10.15
C PHE A 62 -5.21 4.17 9.16
N TRP A 63 -6.31 3.64 9.69
CA TRP A 63 -7.39 3.15 8.85
C TRP A 63 -8.02 4.30 8.05
N GLY A 64 -7.89 4.24 6.72
CA GLY A 64 -8.44 5.24 5.80
C GLY A 64 -7.76 6.62 5.81
N ARG A 65 -6.66 6.81 6.57
CA ARG A 65 -5.95 8.09 6.60
C ARG A 65 -4.46 7.93 6.91
N LEU A 66 -3.65 8.87 6.44
CA LEU A 66 -2.24 9.00 6.78
C LEU A 66 -2.04 10.24 7.64
N ASP A 67 -1.32 10.11 8.75
CA ASP A 67 -0.88 11.27 9.53
C ASP A 67 0.53 11.69 9.09
N LEU A 68 0.57 12.77 8.30
CA LEU A 68 1.79 13.39 7.79
C LEU A 68 2.26 14.56 8.65
N SER A 69 1.57 14.87 9.76
CA SER A 69 1.85 16.03 10.60
C SER A 69 3.17 15.89 11.34
N ASN A 70 3.53 14.67 11.70
CA ASN A 70 4.77 14.34 12.40
C ASN A 70 5.46 13.13 11.76
N LEU A 71 6.42 13.39 10.88
CA LEU A 71 7.24 12.37 10.23
C LEU A 71 8.64 12.38 10.83
N ASP A 72 9.13 11.20 11.19
CA ASP A 72 10.53 11.07 11.61
C ASP A 72 11.42 11.21 10.37
N GLN A 73 12.70 11.50 10.62
CA GLN A 73 13.71 11.59 9.59
C GLN A 73 14.65 10.38 9.66
N MET A 74 15.12 9.94 8.49
CA MET A 74 16.15 8.93 8.35
C MET A 74 17.01 9.28 7.15
N ASP A 75 18.27 8.86 7.16
CA ASP A 75 19.15 9.01 6.00
C ASP A 75 18.76 8.11 4.81
N PHE A 76 18.71 8.73 3.63
CA PHE A 76 18.55 8.05 2.34
C PHE A 76 19.70 8.40 1.39
N SER A 77 20.21 7.40 0.67
CA SER A 77 21.01 7.65 -0.53
C SER A 77 20.10 8.14 -1.68
N GLU A 78 20.69 8.70 -2.74
CA GLU A 78 19.92 9.12 -3.92
C GLU A 78 19.15 7.97 -4.58
N GLU A 79 19.74 6.78 -4.58
CA GLU A 79 19.12 5.58 -5.15
C GLU A 79 17.95 5.11 -4.28
N GLU A 80 18.12 5.12 -2.95
CA GLU A 80 17.06 4.73 -2.03
C GLU A 80 15.90 5.74 -2.04
N GLU A 81 16.20 7.03 -2.10
CA GLU A 81 15.18 8.09 -2.21
C GLU A 81 14.32 7.87 -3.46
N LYS A 82 14.95 7.63 -4.62
CA LYS A 82 14.21 7.34 -5.87
C LYS A 82 13.42 6.04 -5.79
N LYS A 83 13.99 5.01 -5.17
CA LYS A 83 13.35 3.68 -5.05
C LYS A 83 12.11 3.71 -4.16
N TYR A 84 12.21 4.35 -2.98
CA TYR A 84 11.16 4.35 -1.96
C TYR A 84 10.25 5.59 -2.01
N ALA A 85 10.46 6.51 -2.95
CA ALA A 85 9.61 7.69 -3.12
C ALA A 85 8.18 7.27 -3.49
N LEU A 86 7.25 7.52 -2.58
CA LEU A 86 5.82 7.28 -2.80
C LEU A 86 5.28 8.23 -3.86
N LYS A 87 4.38 7.71 -4.69
CA LYS A 87 3.68 8.44 -5.73
C LYS A 87 2.18 8.53 -5.36
N PRO A 88 1.49 9.60 -5.79
CA PRO A 88 0.03 9.64 -5.70
C PRO A 88 -0.58 8.42 -6.38
N GLY A 89 -1.47 7.71 -5.69
CA GLY A 89 -2.08 6.46 -6.17
C GLY A 89 -1.48 5.19 -5.57
N ASP A 90 -0.33 5.28 -4.89
CA ASP A 90 0.25 4.13 -4.19
C ASP A 90 -0.62 3.73 -2.98
N LEU A 91 -0.86 2.42 -2.85
CA LEU A 91 -1.51 1.82 -1.69
C LEU A 91 -0.45 1.44 -0.65
N LEU A 92 -0.74 1.71 0.62
CA LEU A 92 0.12 1.40 1.75
C LEU A 92 -0.52 0.34 2.64
N GLY A 93 0.16 -0.80 2.77
CA GLY A 93 -0.25 -1.87 3.68
C GLY A 93 0.65 -1.95 4.91
N SER A 94 0.04 -2.15 6.08
CA SER A 94 0.76 -2.51 7.31
C SER A 94 0.65 -4.01 7.55
N CYS A 95 1.65 -4.78 7.13
CA CYS A 95 1.89 -6.12 7.64
C CYS A 95 2.94 -6.00 8.76
N LYS A 96 2.84 -6.81 9.83
CA LYS A 96 3.52 -6.63 11.14
C LYS A 96 5.03 -6.28 11.10
N GLU A 97 5.72 -6.41 9.98
CA GLU A 97 7.15 -6.13 9.81
C GLU A 97 7.50 -5.31 8.55
N LEU A 98 6.52 -4.90 7.71
CA LEU A 98 6.77 -4.27 6.42
C LEU A 98 5.72 -3.22 6.06
N CYS A 99 6.14 -1.96 5.86
CA CYS A 99 5.40 -1.02 5.03
C CYS A 99 5.58 -1.47 3.58
N VAL A 100 4.51 -2.00 3.00
CA VAL A 100 4.49 -2.42 1.60
C VAL A 100 3.94 -1.26 0.79
N ARG A 101 4.74 -0.76 -0.15
CA ARG A 101 4.27 0.09 -1.23
C ARG A 101 3.66 -0.82 -2.30
N VAL A 102 2.42 -0.52 -2.66
CA VAL A 102 1.65 -1.22 -3.68
C VAL A 102 1.35 -0.19 -4.77
N CYS A 103 2.11 -0.22 -5.86
CA CYS A 103 1.91 0.70 -6.99
C CYS A 103 0.73 0.22 -7.85
N VAL A 104 -0.18 1.14 -8.18
CA VAL A 104 -1.23 0.96 -9.22
C VAL A 104 -0.72 1.53 -10.55
#